data_AF-A0A7C6Y8R8-F1
#
_entry.id   AF-A0A7C6Y8R8-F1
#
_cell.length_a   1.000
_cell.length_b   1.000
_cell.length_c   1.000
_cell.angle_alpha   90.00
_cell.angle_beta   90.00
_cell.angle_gamma   90.00
#
_symmetry.space_group_name_H-M   'P 1'
#
loop_
_entity.id
_entity.type
_entity.pdbx_description
1 polymer ?
#
loop_
_entity_poly.entity_id
_entity_poly.type
_entity_poly.pdbx_seq_one_letter_code
_entity_poly.pdbx_strand_id
1 'polypeptide(L)'
;LDRRLAQMEAEGTVFRPGVNVGKDVTASQLRAEFDAIVLCGGATMRRDLPVPGRELDGIHQAMDYLPLANKAAVGDDVVDADGLPAIHARDKHVIIIGGGDTGADCLGTATRQGAKSVKSFEIMPKPPATRAASTPWPVYPLMFRTASAHEEGGERLYSVSTAEFVGEGGHVTALKGSEVKMVDGRFETVPGTDFEYPADLVLLAMGFTGAQKAGLCQDLGVEFTDRGNVGRDQTYATNIDGVFVAGDMGRGQSLIVWAIAEGRAAAAAVDRYLMGETALPAPVRPTDVAQR
;
A
#
# COMPACT_ATOMS: atom_id res chain seq x y z
N LEU A 1 19.27 -0.85 1.36
CA LEU A 1 18.71 0.35 2.00
C LEU A 1 19.82 1.15 2.69
N ASP A 2 20.56 0.50 3.58
CA ASP A 2 21.59 1.10 4.46
C ASP A 2 22.60 1.98 3.74
N ARG A 3 23.08 1.55 2.56
CA ARG A 3 24.00 2.37 1.74
C ARG A 3 23.43 3.77 1.44
N ARG A 4 22.12 3.89 1.21
CA ARG A 4 21.48 5.18 0.91
C ARG A 4 21.26 6.02 2.17
N LEU A 5 20.93 5.38 3.28
CA LEU A 5 20.81 6.06 4.58
C LEU A 5 22.16 6.62 5.04
N ALA A 6 23.22 5.81 4.99
CA ALA A 6 24.58 6.22 5.33
C ALA A 6 25.06 7.41 4.48
N GLN A 7 24.69 7.45 3.20
CA GLN A 7 24.97 8.61 2.36
C GLN A 7 24.25 9.87 2.87
N MET A 8 22.94 9.78 3.17
CA MET A 8 22.16 10.93 3.65
C MET A 8 22.64 11.43 5.02
N GLU A 9 23.05 10.52 5.91
CA GLU A 9 23.65 10.86 7.20
C GLU A 9 24.98 11.59 7.01
N ALA A 10 25.84 11.11 6.11
CA ALA A 10 27.10 11.78 5.77
C ALA A 10 26.90 13.17 5.14
N GLU A 11 25.77 13.38 4.45
CA GLU A 11 25.33 14.66 3.91
C GLU A 11 24.71 15.58 4.98
N GLY A 12 24.57 15.12 6.23
CA GLY A 12 24.09 15.89 7.37
C GLY A 12 22.62 15.66 7.75
N THR A 13 21.94 14.68 7.14
CA THR A 13 20.57 14.33 7.52
C THR A 13 20.55 13.63 8.87
N VAL A 14 19.72 14.10 9.79
CA VAL A 14 19.52 13.48 11.11
C VAL A 14 18.26 12.63 11.10
N PHE A 15 18.39 11.31 11.27
CA PHE A 15 17.26 10.40 11.42
C PHE A 15 16.94 10.17 12.90
N ARG A 16 15.68 10.33 13.29
CA ARG A 16 15.17 10.02 14.63
C ARG A 16 14.14 8.87 14.55
N PRO A 17 14.59 7.60 14.46
CA PRO A 17 13.67 6.45 14.39
C PRO A 17 12.93 6.24 15.73
N GLY A 18 11.84 5.48 15.69
CA GLY A 18 11.02 5.20 16.88
C GLY A 18 10.14 6.36 17.34
N VAL A 19 10.06 7.44 16.57
CA VAL A 19 9.24 8.62 16.86
C VAL A 19 7.97 8.60 16.01
N ASN A 20 6.81 8.71 16.66
CA ASN A 20 5.52 8.93 16.01
C ASN A 20 5.15 10.42 16.05
N VAL A 21 5.30 11.09 14.91
CA VAL A 21 4.99 12.50 14.76
C VAL A 21 3.47 12.72 14.80
N GLY A 22 3.01 13.66 15.62
CA GLY A 22 1.61 13.83 16.02
C GLY A 22 1.25 13.18 17.36
N LYS A 23 2.17 12.40 17.95
CA LYS A 23 2.03 11.83 19.29
C LYS A 23 3.22 12.14 20.19
N ASP A 24 4.42 11.73 19.77
CA ASP A 24 5.66 11.91 20.53
C ASP A 24 6.28 13.28 20.28
N VAL A 25 6.05 13.84 19.08
CA VAL A 25 6.36 15.22 18.70
C VAL A 25 5.10 15.85 18.15
N THR A 26 4.62 16.93 18.76
CA THR A 26 3.36 17.57 18.37
C THR A 26 3.52 18.44 17.13
N ALA A 27 2.41 18.70 16.43
CA ALA A 27 2.38 19.69 15.36
C ALA A 27 2.88 21.07 15.83
N SER A 28 2.47 21.51 17.03
CA SER A 28 2.90 22.79 17.59
C SER A 28 4.39 22.87 17.86
N GLN A 29 5.02 21.79 18.34
CA GLN A 29 6.47 21.72 18.53
C GLN A 29 7.19 21.83 17.19
N LEU A 30 6.76 21.07 16.17
CA LEU A 30 7.35 21.17 14.84
C LEU A 30 7.25 22.58 14.26
N ARG A 31 6.09 23.22 14.41
CA ARG A 31 5.85 24.59 13.94
C ARG A 31 6.68 25.64 14.66
N ALA A 32 7.09 25.38 15.91
CA ALA A 32 7.92 26.29 16.68
C ALA A 32 9.41 26.09 16.42
N GLU A 33 9.83 24.86 16.09
CA GLU A 33 11.24 24.49 15.93
C GLU A 33 11.76 24.58 14.48
N PHE A 34 10.87 24.47 13.48
CA PHE A 34 11.27 24.38 12.07
C PHE A 34 10.57 25.43 11.20
N ASP A 35 11.36 26.07 10.32
CA ASP A 35 10.87 27.06 9.34
C ASP A 35 10.04 26.42 8.21
N ALA A 36 10.31 25.15 7.89
CA ALA A 36 9.56 24.39 6.89
C ALA A 36 9.39 22.93 7.30
N ILE A 37 8.23 22.35 6.95
CA ILE A 37 7.87 20.96 7.25
C ILE A 37 7.47 20.26 5.96
N VAL A 38 8.01 19.07 5.68
CA VAL A 38 7.62 18.24 4.54
C VAL A 38 6.96 16.95 5.03
N LEU A 39 5.69 16.78 4.69
CA LEU A 39 4.89 15.61 5.03
C LEU A 39 5.18 14.47 4.05
N CYS A 40 5.77 13.39 4.57
CA CYS A 40 6.16 12.20 3.81
C CYS A 40 5.69 10.89 4.48
N GLY A 41 4.57 10.93 5.21
CA GLY A 41 4.04 9.80 6.00
C GLY A 41 3.39 8.66 5.19
N GLY A 42 3.34 8.78 3.86
CA GLY A 42 2.74 7.80 2.97
C GLY A 42 1.22 7.73 3.00
N ALA A 43 0.65 6.79 2.24
CA ALA A 43 -0.77 6.45 2.28
C ALA A 43 -0.97 5.23 3.18
N THR A 44 -1.38 5.45 4.43
CA THR A 44 -1.46 4.39 5.45
C THR A 44 -2.88 3.92 5.75
N MET A 45 -3.90 4.63 5.26
CA MET A 45 -5.29 4.22 5.41
C MET A 45 -5.56 3.03 4.49
N ARG A 46 -5.75 1.84 5.07
CA ARG A 46 -5.93 0.59 4.33
C ARG A 46 -7.37 0.43 3.87
N ARG A 47 -7.57 -0.17 2.69
CA ARG A 47 -8.90 -0.58 2.26
C ARG A 47 -9.29 -1.85 3.01
N ASP A 48 -10.50 -1.84 3.57
CA ASP A 48 -11.08 -2.99 4.27
C ASP A 48 -12.17 -3.66 3.43
N LEU A 49 -12.59 -4.86 3.85
CA LEU A 49 -13.61 -5.66 3.19
C LEU A 49 -14.73 -5.99 4.21
N PRO A 50 -15.76 -5.13 4.35
CA PRO A 50 -16.80 -5.29 5.36
C PRO A 50 -17.89 -6.28 4.91
N VAL A 51 -17.52 -7.56 4.84
CA VAL A 51 -18.44 -8.68 4.57
C VAL A 51 -18.68 -9.48 5.85
N PRO A 52 -19.75 -10.29 5.95
CA PRO A 52 -19.97 -11.15 7.11
C PRO A 52 -18.76 -12.02 7.42
N GLY A 53 -18.42 -12.18 8.71
CA GLY A 53 -17.28 -12.95 9.18
C GLY A 53 -15.92 -12.23 9.08
N ARG A 54 -15.89 -10.96 8.66
CA ARG A 54 -14.64 -10.16 8.57
C ARG A 54 -13.89 -10.07 9.91
N GLU A 55 -14.60 -10.17 11.02
CA GLU A 55 -14.11 -10.13 12.40
C GLU A 55 -13.46 -11.42 12.88
N LEU A 56 -13.55 -12.52 12.12
CA LEU A 56 -12.92 -13.80 12.47
C LEU A 56 -11.39 -13.69 12.52
N ASP A 57 -10.79 -14.43 13.45
CA ASP A 57 -9.34 -14.57 13.51
C ASP A 57 -8.80 -15.25 12.24
N GLY A 58 -7.57 -14.91 11.86
CA GLY A 58 -6.94 -15.38 10.62
C GLY A 58 -7.18 -14.47 9.41
N ILE A 59 -7.96 -13.39 9.55
CA ILE A 59 -8.19 -12.40 8.48
C ILE A 59 -7.40 -11.12 8.78
N HIS A 60 -6.29 -10.93 8.08
CA HIS A 60 -5.34 -9.84 8.34
C HIS A 60 -5.20 -8.90 7.14
N GLN A 61 -4.84 -7.65 7.41
CA GLN A 61 -4.35 -6.77 6.35
C GLN A 61 -2.97 -7.26 5.91
N ALA A 62 -2.67 -7.21 4.62
CA ALA A 62 -1.36 -7.64 4.08
C ALA A 62 -0.19 -6.92 4.78
N MET A 63 -0.39 -5.66 5.17
CA MET A 63 0.61 -4.88 5.90
C MET A 63 0.78 -5.24 7.38
N ASP A 64 -0.04 -6.12 7.95
CA ASP A 64 0.24 -6.71 9.26
C ASP A 64 1.12 -7.97 9.11
N TYR A 65 1.01 -8.66 7.97
CA TYR A 65 1.74 -9.87 7.66
C TYR A 65 3.15 -9.61 7.10
N LEU A 66 3.27 -8.79 6.05
CA LEU A 66 4.53 -8.60 5.31
C LEU A 66 5.66 -7.99 6.17
N PRO A 67 5.42 -6.97 7.02
CA PRO A 67 6.49 -6.43 7.86
C PRO A 67 7.04 -7.45 8.86
N LEU A 68 6.20 -8.32 9.42
CA LEU A 68 6.64 -9.38 10.32
C LEU A 68 7.53 -10.39 9.58
N ALA A 69 7.14 -10.78 8.36
CA ALA A 69 7.96 -11.65 7.53
C ALA A 69 9.32 -11.02 7.17
N ASN A 70 9.34 -9.72 6.85
CA ASN A 70 10.58 -8.99 6.57
C ASN A 70 11.50 -8.95 7.80
N LYS A 71 10.95 -8.64 8.98
CA LYS A 71 11.68 -8.63 10.25
C LYS A 71 12.29 -10.01 10.56
N ALA A 72 11.50 -11.07 10.44
CA ALA A 72 11.99 -12.44 10.60
C ALA A 72 13.12 -12.76 9.60
N ALA A 73 12.99 -12.35 8.33
CA ALA A 73 13.97 -12.61 7.28
C ALA A 73 15.31 -11.89 7.51
N VAL A 74 15.32 -10.74 8.19
CA VAL A 74 16.55 -10.01 8.55
C VAL A 74 17.09 -10.39 9.94
N GLY A 75 16.42 -11.31 10.64
CA GLY A 75 16.87 -11.85 11.93
C GLY A 75 16.43 -11.05 13.16
N ASP A 76 15.40 -10.20 13.04
CA ASP A 76 14.81 -9.53 14.19
C ASP A 76 14.09 -10.54 15.12
N ASP A 77 14.05 -10.22 16.42
CA ASP A 77 13.38 -11.01 17.45
C ASP A 77 11.85 -10.82 17.38
N VAL A 78 11.24 -11.41 16.35
CA VAL A 78 9.79 -11.40 16.10
C VAL A 78 9.23 -12.80 15.85
N VAL A 79 10.04 -13.83 16.08
CA VAL A 79 9.71 -15.22 15.80
C VAL A 79 9.54 -16.02 17.09
N ASP A 80 8.70 -17.04 17.04
CA ASP A 80 8.55 -18.02 18.11
C ASP A 80 9.69 -19.06 18.12
N ALA A 81 9.55 -20.07 18.99
CA ALA A 81 10.51 -21.17 19.11
C ALA A 81 10.69 -22.00 17.82
N ASP A 82 9.71 -21.97 16.92
CA ASP A 82 9.71 -22.68 15.63
C ASP A 82 10.16 -21.76 14.47
N GLY A 83 10.67 -20.57 14.80
CA GLY A 83 11.18 -19.59 13.85
C GLY A 83 10.08 -18.91 13.04
N LEU A 84 8.85 -18.87 13.55
CA LEU A 84 7.70 -18.28 12.86
C LEU A 84 7.29 -16.94 13.44
N PRO A 85 7.00 -15.93 12.60
CA PRO A 85 6.36 -14.72 13.07
C PRO A 85 4.92 -14.99 13.52
N ALA A 86 4.39 -14.10 14.38
CA ALA A 86 3.03 -14.22 14.93
C ALA A 86 1.93 -14.40 13.86
N ILE A 87 2.11 -13.82 12.67
CA ILE A 87 1.27 -14.08 11.50
C ILE A 87 2.13 -14.80 10.46
N HIS A 88 1.85 -16.08 10.23
CA HIS A 88 2.57 -16.92 9.28
C HIS A 88 1.63 -17.81 8.47
N ALA A 89 2.13 -18.28 7.32
CA ALA A 89 1.42 -19.13 6.37
C ALA A 89 1.77 -20.63 6.45
N ARG A 90 2.77 -21.03 7.26
CA ARG A 90 3.18 -22.44 7.40
C ARG A 90 1.98 -23.35 7.65
N ASP A 91 1.84 -24.39 6.83
CA ASP A 91 0.80 -25.41 6.89
C ASP A 91 -0.66 -24.90 6.79
N LYS A 92 -0.87 -23.71 6.21
CA LYS A 92 -2.20 -23.07 6.06
C LYS A 92 -2.68 -23.01 4.60
N HIS A 93 -4.00 -23.04 4.42
CA HIS A 93 -4.69 -22.62 3.21
C HIS A 93 -4.80 -21.10 3.20
N VAL A 94 -4.05 -20.44 2.32
CA VAL A 94 -3.95 -18.98 2.27
C VAL A 94 -4.79 -18.44 1.12
N ILE A 95 -5.62 -17.45 1.40
CA ILE A 95 -6.32 -16.65 0.39
C ILE A 95 -5.84 -15.20 0.44
N ILE A 96 -5.43 -14.65 -0.69
CA ILE A 96 -4.98 -13.27 -0.85
C ILE A 96 -6.05 -12.53 -1.65
N ILE A 97 -6.57 -11.41 -1.13
CA ILE A 97 -7.57 -10.60 -1.82
C ILE A 97 -6.90 -9.34 -2.35
N GLY A 98 -6.70 -9.28 -3.67
CA GLY A 98 -6.04 -8.20 -4.39
C GLY A 98 -4.89 -8.68 -5.29
N GLY A 99 -4.90 -8.29 -6.57
CA GLY A 99 -3.94 -8.75 -7.58
C GLY A 99 -2.78 -7.80 -7.88
N GLY A 100 -2.53 -6.81 -7.02
CA GLY A 100 -1.40 -5.86 -7.15
C GLY A 100 -0.07 -6.41 -6.62
N ASP A 101 0.97 -5.56 -6.59
CA ASP A 101 2.31 -5.93 -6.14
C ASP A 101 2.32 -6.45 -4.69
N THR A 102 1.55 -5.83 -3.79
CA THR A 102 1.38 -6.30 -2.40
C THR A 102 0.80 -7.72 -2.33
N GLY A 103 -0.11 -8.08 -3.25
CA GLY A 103 -0.65 -9.43 -3.33
C GLY A 103 0.39 -10.44 -3.82
N ALA A 104 1.21 -10.05 -4.79
CA ALA A 104 2.33 -10.85 -5.26
C ALA A 104 3.39 -11.08 -4.16
N ASP A 105 3.69 -10.06 -3.35
CA ASP A 105 4.58 -10.19 -2.20
C ASP A 105 4.02 -11.13 -1.13
N CYS A 106 2.70 -11.05 -0.88
CA CYS A 106 2.01 -11.99 0.02
C CYS A 106 2.11 -13.43 -0.48
N LEU A 107 1.90 -13.63 -1.79
CA LEU A 107 2.01 -14.94 -2.44
C LEU A 107 3.42 -15.50 -2.28
N GLY A 108 4.44 -14.72 -2.66
CA GLY A 108 5.83 -15.15 -2.55
C GLY A 108 6.24 -15.47 -1.11
N THR A 109 5.79 -14.66 -0.15
CA THR A 109 6.07 -14.88 1.28
C THR A 109 5.37 -16.13 1.78
N ALA A 110 4.08 -16.32 1.49
CA ALA A 110 3.31 -17.46 1.94
C ALA A 110 3.86 -18.79 1.39
N THR A 111 4.21 -18.81 0.10
CA THR A 111 4.86 -19.97 -0.54
C THR A 111 6.18 -20.32 0.16
N ARG A 112 7.05 -19.33 0.40
CA ARG A 112 8.34 -19.55 1.08
C ARG A 112 8.20 -19.99 2.54
N GLN A 113 7.11 -19.62 3.20
CA GLN A 113 6.80 -20.07 4.56
C GLN A 113 6.20 -21.49 4.64
N GLY A 114 5.93 -22.13 3.49
CA GLY A 114 5.39 -23.50 3.45
C GLY A 114 3.88 -23.58 3.58
N ALA A 115 3.14 -22.67 2.95
CA ALA A 115 1.68 -22.77 2.85
C ALA A 115 1.24 -24.08 2.17
N LYS A 116 0.13 -24.68 2.63
CA LYS A 116 -0.50 -25.85 1.98
C LYS A 116 -1.04 -25.52 0.60
N SER A 117 -1.65 -24.34 0.48
CA SER A 117 -2.11 -23.79 -0.79
C SER A 117 -2.18 -22.27 -0.71
N VAL A 118 -1.97 -21.59 -1.83
CA VAL A 118 -2.16 -20.13 -1.92
C VAL A 118 -3.05 -19.82 -3.11
N LYS A 119 -4.14 -19.08 -2.88
CA LYS A 119 -5.03 -18.56 -3.94
C LYS A 119 -5.08 -17.04 -3.86
N SER A 120 -4.93 -16.36 -5.00
CA SER A 120 -5.05 -14.90 -5.12
C SER A 120 -6.30 -14.55 -5.89
N PHE A 121 -7.15 -13.70 -5.31
CA PHE A 121 -8.42 -13.29 -5.88
C PHE A 121 -8.31 -11.85 -6.39
N GLU A 122 -8.77 -11.64 -7.61
CA GLU A 122 -8.86 -10.33 -8.24
C GLU A 122 -10.30 -10.10 -8.71
N ILE A 123 -10.86 -8.95 -8.32
CA ILE A 123 -12.23 -8.56 -8.71
C ILE A 123 -12.28 -8.14 -10.17
N MET A 124 -11.17 -7.61 -10.69
CA MET A 124 -11.04 -7.22 -12.09
C MET A 124 -10.95 -8.44 -13.02
N PRO A 125 -11.41 -8.32 -14.28
CA PRO A 125 -11.19 -9.34 -15.29
C PRO A 125 -9.70 -9.61 -15.54
N LYS A 126 -9.40 -10.85 -15.95
CA LYS A 126 -8.04 -11.24 -16.33
C LYS A 126 -7.56 -10.33 -17.46
N PRO A 127 -6.44 -9.60 -17.27
CA PRO A 127 -5.89 -8.76 -18.32
C PRO A 127 -5.48 -9.60 -19.55
N PRO A 128 -5.44 -9.01 -20.76
CA PRO A 128 -5.07 -9.73 -21.98
C PRO A 128 -3.62 -10.20 -21.92
N ALA A 129 -3.30 -11.33 -22.58
CA ALA A 129 -1.94 -11.89 -22.59
C ALA A 129 -0.89 -10.95 -23.22
N THR A 130 -1.31 -10.10 -24.14
CA THR A 130 -0.49 -9.07 -24.79
C THR A 130 -1.04 -7.67 -24.51
N ARG A 131 -0.26 -6.62 -24.80
CA ARG A 131 -0.64 -5.22 -24.60
C ARG A 131 -2.01 -4.94 -25.24
N ALA A 132 -2.96 -4.45 -24.42
CA ALA A 132 -4.26 -4.03 -24.91
C ALA A 132 -4.12 -2.86 -25.89
N ALA A 133 -4.90 -2.89 -26.97
CA ALA A 133 -4.94 -1.81 -27.96
C ALA A 133 -5.38 -0.45 -27.37
N SER A 134 -6.15 -0.48 -26.28
CA SER A 134 -6.55 0.72 -25.51
C SER A 134 -5.38 1.43 -24.82
N THR A 135 -4.25 0.74 -24.64
CA THR A 135 -3.03 1.30 -24.04
C THR A 135 -1.87 1.13 -25.03
N PRO A 136 -1.78 1.92 -26.12
CA PRO A 136 -0.64 1.86 -27.05
C PRO A 136 0.62 2.46 -26.43
N TRP A 137 1.81 2.12 -26.94
CA TRP A 137 3.05 2.77 -26.47
C TRP A 137 2.99 4.29 -26.75
N PRO A 138 3.40 5.18 -25.83
CA PRO A 138 4.12 4.94 -24.57
C PRO A 138 3.26 4.83 -23.29
N VAL A 139 1.94 4.69 -23.41
CA VAL A 139 1.02 4.49 -22.26
C VAL A 139 1.41 3.25 -21.47
N TYR A 140 1.18 3.27 -20.15
CA TYR A 140 1.43 2.11 -19.31
C TYR A 140 0.61 0.90 -19.80
N PRO A 141 1.23 -0.26 -20.07
CA PRO A 141 0.52 -1.36 -20.71
C PRO A 141 -0.47 -2.02 -19.76
N LEU A 142 -1.72 -2.11 -20.21
CA LEU A 142 -2.70 -3.05 -19.69
C LEU A 142 -2.45 -4.41 -20.35
N MET A 143 -1.84 -5.32 -19.61
CA MET A 143 -1.61 -6.71 -20.02
C MET A 143 -1.40 -7.58 -18.79
N PHE A 144 -1.55 -8.89 -18.96
CA PHE A 144 -1.30 -9.87 -17.94
C PHE A 144 0.19 -9.86 -17.58
N ARG A 145 0.46 -9.69 -16.28
CA ARG A 145 1.82 -9.71 -15.75
C ARG A 145 1.99 -10.86 -14.78
N THR A 146 3.13 -11.50 -14.91
CA THR A 146 3.59 -12.56 -14.02
C THR A 146 4.81 -12.01 -13.29
N ALA A 147 4.66 -11.71 -12.00
CA ALA A 147 5.80 -11.48 -11.10
C ALA A 147 6.45 -12.83 -10.74
N SER A 148 7.71 -12.82 -10.31
CA SER A 148 8.45 -14.03 -9.91
C SER A 148 7.69 -14.88 -8.88
N ALA A 149 7.02 -14.25 -7.91
CA ALA A 149 6.21 -14.95 -6.92
C ALA A 149 5.09 -15.81 -7.53
N HIS A 150 4.55 -15.42 -8.70
CA HIS A 150 3.54 -16.21 -9.40
C HIS A 150 4.14 -17.41 -10.16
N GLU A 151 5.43 -17.37 -10.47
CA GLU A 151 6.13 -18.49 -11.10
C GLU A 151 6.44 -19.59 -10.08
N GLU A 152 6.56 -19.23 -8.80
CA GLU A 152 6.74 -20.17 -7.68
C GLU A 152 5.48 -20.97 -7.37
N GLY A 153 4.32 -20.53 -7.88
CA GLY A 153 3.05 -21.23 -7.79
C GLY A 153 1.90 -20.33 -7.34
N GLY A 154 0.90 -20.97 -6.73
CA GLY A 154 -0.36 -20.34 -6.38
C GLY A 154 -1.32 -20.20 -7.56
N GLU A 155 -2.60 -20.12 -7.23
CA GLU A 155 -3.67 -20.02 -8.22
C GLU A 155 -4.22 -18.59 -8.23
N ARG A 156 -4.47 -18.05 -9.43
CA ARG A 156 -5.01 -16.69 -9.60
C ARG A 156 -6.41 -16.77 -10.17
N LEU A 157 -7.39 -16.34 -9.39
CA LEU A 157 -8.77 -16.23 -9.80
C LEU A 157 -9.09 -14.77 -10.10
N TYR A 158 -9.76 -14.56 -11.23
CA TYR A 158 -10.13 -13.24 -11.74
C TYR A 158 -11.63 -13.15 -11.83
N SER A 159 -12.15 -11.92 -11.88
CA SER A 159 -13.60 -11.70 -11.92
C SER A 159 -14.30 -12.42 -10.76
N VAL A 160 -13.72 -12.39 -9.56
CA VAL A 160 -14.31 -13.02 -8.37
C VAL A 160 -14.51 -12.00 -7.26
N SER A 161 -15.62 -12.12 -6.53
CA SER A 161 -15.89 -11.33 -5.33
C SER A 161 -16.10 -12.24 -4.13
N THR A 162 -15.57 -11.82 -2.99
CA THR A 162 -15.86 -12.45 -1.70
C THR A 162 -17.23 -12.00 -1.21
N ALA A 163 -18.05 -12.96 -0.77
CA ALA A 163 -19.40 -12.73 -0.25
C ALA A 163 -19.43 -12.80 1.28
N GLU A 164 -18.76 -13.81 1.88
CA GLU A 164 -18.65 -13.98 3.32
C GLU A 164 -17.41 -14.81 3.70
N PHE A 165 -16.97 -14.65 4.94
CA PHE A 165 -16.03 -15.55 5.60
C PHE A 165 -16.79 -16.47 6.54
N VAL A 166 -16.47 -17.75 6.49
CA VAL A 166 -17.05 -18.78 7.36
C VAL A 166 -15.98 -19.18 8.38
N GLY A 167 -16.40 -19.39 9.62
CA GLY A 167 -15.49 -19.75 10.69
C GLY A 167 -16.12 -20.65 11.74
N GLU A 168 -15.25 -21.32 12.48
CA GLU A 168 -15.57 -22.17 13.62
C GLU A 168 -14.72 -21.75 14.80
N GLY A 169 -15.30 -21.70 16.00
CA GLY A 169 -14.56 -21.33 17.22
C GLY A 169 -13.96 -19.92 17.20
N GLY A 170 -14.45 -19.02 16.35
CA GLY A 170 -13.92 -17.66 16.17
C GLY A 170 -12.81 -17.52 15.13
N HIS A 171 -12.37 -18.60 14.49
CA HIS A 171 -11.33 -18.59 13.47
C HIS A 171 -11.91 -18.85 12.07
N VAL A 172 -11.36 -18.20 11.04
CA VAL A 172 -11.74 -18.46 9.65
C VAL A 172 -11.38 -19.89 9.26
N THR A 173 -12.30 -20.57 8.58
CA THR A 173 -12.09 -21.92 8.04
C THR A 173 -12.38 -22.00 6.55
N ALA A 174 -13.18 -21.07 6.03
CA ALA A 174 -13.47 -20.98 4.60
C ALA A 174 -13.85 -19.55 4.17
N LEU A 175 -13.76 -19.32 2.87
CA LEU A 175 -14.23 -18.12 2.20
C LEU A 175 -15.24 -18.53 1.11
N LYS A 176 -16.39 -17.88 1.11
CA LYS A 176 -17.40 -18.02 0.05
C LYS A 176 -17.47 -16.80 -0.84
N GLY A 177 -17.67 -17.04 -2.13
CA GLY A 177 -17.74 -15.98 -3.13
C GLY A 177 -18.42 -16.44 -4.39
N SER A 178 -18.41 -15.59 -5.40
CA SER A 178 -18.95 -15.91 -6.72
C SER A 178 -18.12 -15.23 -7.80
N GLU A 179 -18.30 -15.66 -9.05
CA GLU A 179 -17.83 -14.85 -10.17
C GLU A 179 -18.65 -13.56 -10.26
N VAL A 180 -18.02 -12.50 -10.76
CA VAL A 180 -18.59 -11.19 -10.99
C VAL A 180 -18.25 -10.68 -12.38
N LYS A 181 -19.12 -9.84 -12.93
CA LYS A 181 -18.88 -9.12 -14.18
C LYS A 181 -19.09 -7.63 -13.96
N MET A 182 -18.32 -6.82 -14.68
CA MET A 182 -18.52 -5.38 -14.68
C MET A 182 -19.70 -5.03 -15.61
N VAL A 183 -20.76 -4.44 -15.06
CA VAL A 183 -21.93 -3.93 -15.79
C VAL A 183 -22.12 -2.47 -15.35
N ASP A 184 -22.09 -1.54 -16.29
CA ASP A 184 -22.29 -0.10 -16.04
C ASP A 184 -21.45 0.48 -14.89
N GLY A 185 -20.20 0.02 -14.78
CA GLY A 185 -19.26 0.48 -13.75
C GLY A 185 -19.47 -0.13 -12.36
N ARG A 186 -20.34 -1.14 -12.24
CA ARG A 186 -20.59 -1.91 -11.01
C ARG A 186 -20.30 -3.39 -11.24
N PHE A 187 -19.84 -4.06 -10.18
CA PHE A 187 -19.70 -5.51 -10.21
C PHE A 187 -21.02 -6.17 -9.87
N GLU A 188 -21.50 -7.04 -10.76
CA GLU A 188 -22.67 -7.87 -10.56
C GLU A 188 -22.27 -9.35 -10.48
N THR A 189 -22.85 -10.08 -9.53
CA THR A 189 -22.64 -11.52 -9.36
C THR A 189 -23.18 -12.30 -10.57
N VAL A 190 -22.44 -13.31 -11.01
CA VAL A 190 -22.89 -14.23 -12.06
C VAL A 190 -23.66 -15.39 -11.41
N PRO A 191 -24.96 -15.57 -11.69
CA PRO A 191 -25.75 -16.63 -11.05
C PRO A 191 -25.18 -18.04 -11.32
N GLY A 192 -25.15 -18.88 -10.29
CA GLY A 192 -24.70 -20.28 -10.38
C GLY A 192 -23.17 -20.46 -10.41
N THR A 193 -22.41 -19.42 -10.05
CA THR A 193 -20.94 -19.44 -9.97
C THR A 193 -20.43 -19.36 -8.53
N ASP A 194 -21.31 -19.63 -7.57
CA ASP A 194 -20.96 -19.64 -6.15
C ASP A 194 -19.90 -20.70 -5.88
N PHE A 195 -18.89 -20.34 -5.08
CA PHE A 195 -17.81 -21.22 -4.68
C PHE A 195 -17.50 -21.07 -3.20
N GLU A 196 -16.86 -22.10 -2.65
CA GLU A 196 -16.31 -22.11 -1.31
C GLU A 196 -14.88 -22.66 -1.37
N TYR A 197 -13.95 -21.96 -0.73
CA TYR A 197 -12.57 -22.41 -0.61
C TYR A 197 -12.15 -22.48 0.87
N PRO A 198 -11.39 -23.52 1.28
CA PRO A 198 -10.81 -23.57 2.61
C PRO A 198 -9.83 -22.41 2.80
N ALA A 199 -9.85 -21.82 3.99
CA ALA A 199 -9.03 -20.66 4.33
C ALA A 199 -8.70 -20.69 5.82
N ASP A 200 -7.42 -20.83 6.15
CA ASP A 200 -6.90 -20.67 7.52
C ASP A 200 -6.21 -19.30 7.70
N LEU A 201 -5.86 -18.64 6.59
CA LEU A 201 -5.25 -17.32 6.57
C LEU A 201 -5.77 -16.52 5.37
N VAL A 202 -6.40 -15.38 5.63
CA VAL A 202 -6.83 -14.44 4.61
C VAL A 202 -6.00 -13.16 4.71
N LEU A 203 -5.43 -12.73 3.59
CA LEU A 203 -4.59 -11.53 3.49
C LEU A 203 -5.25 -10.49 2.59
N LEU A 204 -5.69 -9.37 3.17
CA LEU A 204 -6.30 -8.26 2.44
C LEU A 204 -5.20 -7.37 1.82
N ALA A 205 -5.00 -7.50 0.52
CA ALA A 205 -4.01 -6.77 -0.29
C ALA A 205 -4.71 -5.78 -1.27
N MET A 206 -5.75 -5.10 -0.78
CA MET A 206 -6.66 -4.27 -1.60
C MET A 206 -6.20 -2.81 -1.78
N GLY A 207 -5.00 -2.49 -1.30
CA GLY A 207 -4.38 -1.17 -1.37
C GLY A 207 -4.87 -0.18 -0.30
N PHE A 208 -4.51 1.08 -0.50
CA PHE A 208 -4.73 2.17 0.44
C PHE A 208 -5.66 3.25 -0.14
N THR A 209 -6.39 3.91 0.75
CA THR A 209 -7.39 4.95 0.44
C THR A 209 -6.90 6.36 0.74
N GLY A 210 -5.68 6.54 1.24
CA GLY A 210 -5.09 7.87 1.45
C GLY A 210 -4.18 7.94 2.68
N ALA A 211 -3.86 9.18 3.05
CA ALA A 211 -3.01 9.48 4.21
C ALA A 211 -3.78 9.31 5.53
N GLN A 212 -3.06 9.03 6.62
CA GLN A 212 -3.66 9.04 7.96
C GLN A 212 -4.17 10.45 8.29
N LYS A 213 -5.44 10.54 8.68
CA LYS A 213 -6.06 11.81 9.04
C LYS A 213 -5.78 12.20 10.49
N ALA A 214 -6.02 11.28 11.42
CA ALA A 214 -5.84 11.51 12.85
C ALA A 214 -4.36 11.69 13.24
N GLY A 215 -4.10 12.56 14.22
CA GLY A 215 -2.77 12.93 14.67
C GLY A 215 -2.24 14.13 13.88
N LEU A 216 -0.99 14.05 13.40
CA LEU A 216 -0.26 15.18 12.80
C LEU A 216 -1.06 15.97 11.76
N CYS A 217 -1.74 15.31 10.82
CA CYS A 217 -2.47 16.01 9.76
C CYS A 217 -3.65 16.82 10.31
N GLN A 218 -4.44 16.21 11.20
CA GLN A 218 -5.55 16.88 11.86
C GLN A 218 -5.05 18.04 12.75
N ASP A 219 -3.96 17.82 13.49
CA ASP A 219 -3.39 18.83 14.39
C ASP A 219 -2.78 20.03 13.64
N LEU A 220 -2.21 19.79 12.45
CA LEU A 220 -1.77 20.84 11.53
C LEU A 220 -2.93 21.54 10.81
N GLY A 221 -4.09 20.90 10.72
CA GLY A 221 -5.24 21.39 9.96
C GLY A 221 -5.06 21.32 8.44
N VAL A 222 -4.30 20.34 7.94
CA VAL A 222 -4.14 20.17 6.48
C VAL A 222 -5.44 19.65 5.85
N GLU A 223 -5.76 20.19 4.68
CA GLU A 223 -6.92 19.76 3.90
C GLU A 223 -6.62 18.48 3.11
N PHE A 224 -7.67 17.72 2.78
CA PHE A 224 -7.58 16.49 2.02
C PHE A 224 -8.38 16.61 0.72
N THR A 225 -7.85 15.97 -0.32
CA THR A 225 -8.58 15.76 -1.57
C THR A 225 -9.73 14.76 -1.38
N ASP A 226 -10.66 14.70 -2.34
CA ASP A 226 -11.74 13.71 -2.38
C ASP A 226 -11.23 12.25 -2.38
N ARG A 227 -9.96 12.05 -2.76
CA ARG A 227 -9.28 10.76 -2.76
C ARG A 227 -8.57 10.43 -1.46
N GLY A 228 -8.70 11.27 -0.42
CA GLY A 228 -8.11 11.03 0.90
C GLY A 228 -6.61 11.34 1.01
N ASN A 229 -5.99 11.91 -0.03
CA ASN A 229 -4.61 12.40 0.02
C ASN A 229 -4.56 13.80 0.59
N VAL A 230 -3.45 14.19 1.21
CA VAL A 230 -3.22 15.58 1.64
C VAL A 230 -3.17 16.50 0.43
N GLY A 231 -3.94 17.57 0.46
CA GLY A 231 -4.03 18.57 -0.61
C GLY A 231 -2.72 19.34 -0.79
N ARG A 232 -2.41 19.67 -2.04
CA ARG A 232 -1.26 20.49 -2.39
C ARG A 232 -1.50 21.35 -3.62
N ASP A 233 -0.82 22.48 -3.70
CA ASP A 233 -0.85 23.38 -4.84
C ASP A 233 0.21 23.00 -5.92
N GLN A 234 0.45 23.90 -6.89
CA GLN A 234 1.45 23.69 -7.95
C GLN A 234 2.91 23.72 -7.47
N THR A 235 3.14 24.10 -6.21
CA THR A 235 4.45 24.19 -5.57
C THR A 235 4.66 23.11 -4.50
N TYR A 236 3.79 22.09 -4.43
CA TYR A 236 3.81 21.08 -3.37
C TYR A 236 3.44 21.59 -1.97
N ALA A 237 3.11 22.87 -1.82
CA ALA A 237 2.66 23.45 -0.56
C ALA A 237 1.23 22.99 -0.26
N THR A 238 0.95 22.73 1.01
CA THR A 238 -0.40 22.48 1.52
C THR A 238 -1.14 23.80 1.73
N ASN A 239 -2.35 23.75 2.29
CA ASN A 239 -3.08 24.95 2.72
C ASN A 239 -2.42 25.67 3.93
N ILE A 240 -1.43 25.06 4.57
CA ILE A 240 -0.73 25.62 5.73
C ILE A 240 0.62 26.18 5.28
N ASP A 241 0.84 27.47 5.53
CA ASP A 241 2.08 28.18 5.16
C ASP A 241 3.32 27.49 5.74
N GLY A 242 4.36 27.26 4.92
CA GLY A 242 5.57 26.53 5.32
C GLY A 242 5.40 25.01 5.48
N VAL A 243 4.25 24.43 5.13
CA VAL A 243 4.03 22.97 5.14
C VAL A 243 3.82 22.45 3.72
N PHE A 244 4.62 21.46 3.35
CA PHE A 244 4.65 20.83 2.03
C PHE A 244 4.34 19.34 2.14
N VAL A 245 3.99 18.69 1.02
CA VAL A 245 3.73 17.24 0.98
C VAL A 245 4.28 16.58 -0.28
N ALA A 246 4.89 15.41 -0.13
CA ALA A 246 5.47 14.64 -1.22
C ALA A 246 5.17 13.13 -1.12
N GLY A 247 5.30 12.44 -2.25
CA GLY A 247 5.11 11.00 -2.34
C GLY A 247 3.66 10.59 -2.11
N ASP A 248 3.47 9.35 -1.65
CA ASP A 248 2.15 8.73 -1.54
C ASP A 248 1.17 9.49 -0.64
N MET A 249 1.65 10.32 0.28
CA MET A 249 0.81 11.13 1.16
C MET A 249 0.01 12.21 0.40
N GLY A 250 0.60 12.81 -0.62
CA GLY A 250 -0.06 13.80 -1.49
C GLY A 250 -0.55 13.21 -2.82
N ARG A 251 0.13 12.16 -3.32
CA ARG A 251 -0.18 11.53 -4.61
C ARG A 251 -1.19 10.38 -4.50
N GLY A 252 -1.22 9.70 -3.37
CA GLY A 252 -1.78 8.36 -3.21
C GLY A 252 -0.76 7.28 -3.63
N GLN A 253 -1.05 6.02 -3.27
CA GLN A 253 -0.19 4.87 -3.53
C GLN A 253 0.37 4.85 -4.97
N SER A 254 1.69 4.85 -5.11
CA SER A 254 2.36 4.89 -6.42
C SER A 254 3.69 4.14 -6.42
N LEU A 255 4.43 4.28 -7.52
CA LEU A 255 5.76 3.68 -7.66
C LEU A 255 6.80 4.49 -6.89
N ILE A 256 7.83 3.82 -6.38
CA ILE A 256 8.95 4.45 -5.66
C ILE A 256 9.62 5.59 -6.45
N VAL A 257 9.68 5.49 -7.78
CA VAL A 257 10.26 6.53 -8.64
C VAL A 257 9.47 7.84 -8.59
N TRP A 258 8.14 7.78 -8.44
CA TRP A 258 7.31 8.97 -8.25
C TRP A 258 7.59 9.60 -6.88
N ALA A 259 7.68 8.79 -5.82
CA ALA A 259 8.01 9.31 -4.49
C ALA A 259 9.38 10.02 -4.46
N ILE A 260 10.40 9.45 -5.11
CA ILE A 260 11.72 10.08 -5.23
C ILE A 260 11.65 11.36 -6.07
N ALA A 261 10.97 11.34 -7.22
CA ALA A 261 10.85 12.50 -8.08
C ALA A 261 10.10 13.66 -7.40
N GLU A 262 9.00 13.37 -6.71
CA GLU A 262 8.25 14.36 -5.94
C GLU A 262 9.02 14.87 -4.73
N GLY A 263 9.77 14.01 -4.02
CA GLY A 263 10.65 14.45 -2.94
C GLY A 263 11.68 15.48 -3.41
N ARG A 264 12.25 15.29 -4.61
CA ARG A 264 13.16 16.27 -5.22
C ARG A 264 12.46 17.57 -5.61
N ALA A 265 11.26 17.47 -6.20
CA ALA A 265 10.49 18.65 -6.60
C ALA A 265 9.99 19.46 -5.38
N ALA A 266 9.55 18.77 -4.31
CA ALA A 266 9.18 19.40 -3.05
C ALA A 266 10.38 20.05 -2.37
N ALA A 267 11.56 19.43 -2.39
CA ALA A 267 12.78 20.04 -1.88
C ALA A 267 13.13 21.35 -2.62
N ALA A 268 12.95 21.42 -3.94
CA ALA A 268 13.13 22.66 -4.70
C ALA A 268 12.10 23.74 -4.32
N ALA A 269 10.87 23.35 -4.00
CA ALA A 269 9.86 24.29 -3.52
C ALA A 269 10.15 24.82 -2.11
N VAL A 270 10.59 23.94 -1.20
CA VAL A 270 11.01 24.30 0.16
C VAL A 270 12.23 25.24 0.12
N ASP A 271 13.24 24.91 -0.69
CA ASP A 271 14.43 25.75 -0.88
C ASP A 271 14.04 27.15 -1.37
N ARG A 272 13.15 27.25 -2.36
CA ARG A 272 12.62 28.54 -2.82
C ARG A 272 11.84 29.28 -1.74
N TYR A 273 11.06 28.58 -0.92
CA TYR A 273 10.32 29.20 0.19
C TYR A 273 11.26 29.80 1.23
N LEU A 274 12.34 29.09 1.59
CA LEU A 274 13.31 29.52 2.59
C LEU A 274 14.28 30.59 2.06
N MET A 275 14.72 30.45 0.82
CA MET A 275 15.82 31.25 0.24
C MET A 275 15.34 32.34 -0.73
N GLY A 276 14.08 32.30 -1.18
CA GLY A 276 13.51 33.20 -2.19
C GLY A 276 13.77 32.77 -3.64
N GLU A 277 14.82 31.98 -3.88
CA GLU A 277 15.15 31.38 -5.17
C GLU A 277 15.64 29.93 -5.00
N THR A 278 15.74 29.16 -6.09
CA THR A 278 16.27 27.80 -6.02
C THR A 278 17.02 27.43 -7.30
N ALA A 279 18.14 26.73 -7.13
CA ALA A 279 18.86 26.07 -8.22
C ALA A 279 18.54 24.56 -8.30
N LEU A 280 17.71 24.04 -7.41
CA LEU A 280 17.37 22.62 -7.34
C LEU A 280 16.40 22.23 -8.48
N PRO A 281 16.54 21.00 -9.04
CA PRO A 281 15.67 20.54 -10.11
C PRO A 281 14.29 20.13 -9.60
N ALA A 282 13.24 20.49 -10.35
CA ALA A 282 11.87 20.01 -10.15
C ALA A 282 11.47 19.06 -11.30
N PRO A 283 11.75 17.75 -11.18
CA PRO A 283 11.62 16.81 -12.30
C PRO A 283 10.17 16.50 -12.70
N VAL A 284 9.21 16.76 -11.81
CA VAL A 284 7.79 16.50 -12.01
C VAL A 284 6.96 17.63 -11.39
N ARG A 285 5.77 17.87 -11.93
CA ARG A 285 4.76 18.76 -11.37
C ARG A 285 3.82 17.99 -10.45
N PRO A 286 3.18 18.65 -9.47
CA PRO A 286 2.17 18.02 -8.59
C PRO A 286 1.03 17.33 -9.34
N THR A 287 0.70 17.82 -10.53
CA THR A 287 -0.40 17.35 -11.40
C THR A 287 0.03 16.36 -12.47
N ASP A 288 1.33 16.08 -12.62
CA ASP A 288 1.77 15.06 -13.57
C ASP A 288 1.23 13.71 -13.14
N VAL A 289 0.71 12.94 -14.10
CA VAL A 289 0.19 11.59 -13.90
C VAL A 289 0.89 10.64 -14.85
N ALA A 290 0.95 9.35 -14.49
CA ALA A 290 1.32 8.33 -15.47
C ALA A 290 0.37 8.41 -16.66
N GLN A 291 0.89 8.32 -17.88
CA GLN A 291 0.06 8.22 -19.08
C GLN A 291 -0.76 6.93 -18.96
N ARG A 292 -2.09 7.10 -18.86
CA ARG A 292 -3.08 6.03 -18.72
C ARG A 292 -3.94 5.98 -19.98
#